data_AF-A0A958SYW4-F1
#
_entry.id   AF-A0A958SYW4-F1
#
_cell.length_a   1.000
_cell.length_b   1.000
_cell.length_c   1.000
_cell.angle_alpha   90.00
_cell.angle_beta   90.00
_cell.angle_gamma   90.00
#
_symmetry.space_group_name_H-M   'P 1'
#
loop_
_entity.id
_entity.type
_entity.pdbx_description
1 polymer ?
#
loop_
_entity_poly.entity_id
_entity_poly.type
_entity_poly.pdbx_seq_one_letter_code
_entity_poly.pdbx_strand_id
1 'polypeptide(L)'
;MKLKLLLILLFSVFVTTEQKANLPEGFVYVQELAPDIQVELRYYSSHNFVGDTIAGYKSNKLILTEAAAQALAQANDELLLQNKCFLVYDGYRPQRAVNHFIEWAKDLNDTIKKAEFYPYVDKKDLFKEEYIATRSGHSKGSTVDLTIIDGETNEPLDMGSPFDFFAVQ
;
A
#
# COMPACT_ATOMS: atom_id res chain seq x y z
N MET A 1 -7.25 20.37 -62.00
CA MET A 1 -7.36 21.10 -60.71
C MET A 1 -7.23 20.09 -59.57
N LYS A 2 -6.09 20.06 -58.86
CA LYS A 2 -5.89 19.21 -57.67
C LYS A 2 -6.00 20.10 -56.44
N LEU A 3 -7.11 20.01 -55.71
CA LEU A 3 -7.28 20.72 -54.44
C LEU A 3 -6.76 19.81 -53.32
N LYS A 4 -5.57 20.11 -52.78
CA LYS A 4 -5.05 19.47 -51.57
C LYS A 4 -5.75 20.11 -50.37
N LEU A 5 -6.67 19.39 -49.75
CA LEU A 5 -7.26 19.78 -48.46
C LEU A 5 -6.29 19.36 -47.36
N LEU A 6 -5.58 20.31 -46.78
CA LEU A 6 -4.70 20.11 -45.63
C LEU A 6 -5.56 20.08 -44.36
N LEU A 7 -5.77 18.90 -43.79
CA LEU A 7 -6.46 18.73 -42.51
C LEU A 7 -5.47 19.04 -41.38
N ILE A 8 -5.60 20.20 -40.74
CA ILE A 8 -4.82 20.54 -39.53
C ILE A 8 -5.56 19.91 -38.34
N LEU A 9 -5.00 18.81 -37.81
CA LEU A 9 -5.48 18.19 -36.57
C LEU A 9 -5.00 19.06 -35.39
N LEU A 10 -5.92 19.83 -34.80
CA LEU A 10 -5.68 20.53 -33.53
C LEU A 10 -5.70 19.51 -32.38
N PHE A 11 -4.52 19.05 -31.96
CA PHE A 11 -4.36 18.25 -30.74
C PHE A 11 -4.44 19.19 -29.53
N SER A 12 -5.61 19.26 -28.88
CA SER A 12 -5.74 19.93 -27.59
C SER A 12 -5.11 19.05 -26.51
N VAL A 13 -3.89 19.37 -26.08
CA VAL A 13 -3.27 18.75 -24.91
C VAL A 13 -4.02 19.25 -23.67
N PHE A 14 -4.93 18.43 -23.15
CA PHE A 14 -5.51 18.65 -21.82
C PHE A 14 -4.43 18.33 -20.79
N VAL A 15 -3.77 19.36 -20.25
CA VAL A 15 -2.93 19.22 -19.06
C VAL A 15 -3.85 19.13 -17.86
N THR A 16 -4.11 17.91 -17.37
CA THR A 16 -4.80 17.71 -16.10
C THR A 16 -3.81 18.03 -14.98
N THR A 17 -4.05 19.14 -14.27
CA THR A 17 -3.32 19.44 -13.04
C THR A 17 -3.84 18.53 -11.92
N GLU A 18 -3.02 17.58 -11.48
CA GLU A 18 -3.36 16.76 -10.32
C GLU A 18 -3.32 17.65 -9.07
N GLN A 19 -4.48 17.92 -8.47
CA GLN A 19 -4.56 18.74 -7.26
C GLN A 19 -3.93 17.96 -6.11
N LYS A 20 -2.70 18.33 -5.72
CA LYS A 20 -1.99 17.74 -4.58
C LYS A 20 -2.80 18.03 -3.31
N ALA A 21 -3.43 17.01 -2.73
CA ALA A 21 -4.08 17.15 -1.45
C ALA A 21 -3.01 17.46 -0.40
N ASN A 22 -3.16 18.57 0.33
CA ASN A 22 -2.26 18.92 1.42
C ASN A 22 -2.42 17.89 2.53
N LEU A 23 -1.31 17.22 2.87
CA LEU A 23 -1.25 16.35 4.03
C LEU A 23 -1.30 17.18 5.32
N PRO A 24 -1.74 16.61 6.44
CA PRO A 24 -1.56 17.23 7.75
C PRO A 24 -0.09 17.58 8.01
N GLU A 25 0.15 18.58 8.83
CA GLU A 25 1.50 18.95 9.26
C GLU A 25 2.24 17.74 9.87
N GLY A 26 3.52 17.59 9.53
CA GLY A 26 4.36 16.47 9.96
C GLY A 26 4.19 15.18 9.16
N PHE A 27 3.32 15.15 8.13
CA PHE A 27 3.17 14.02 7.21
C PHE A 27 3.68 14.36 5.82
N VAL A 28 4.28 13.37 5.16
CA VAL A 28 4.87 13.50 3.82
C VAL A 28 4.46 12.32 2.94
N TYR A 29 4.50 12.54 1.62
CA TYR A 29 4.51 11.45 0.66
C TYR A 29 5.93 10.91 0.58
N VAL A 30 6.13 9.61 0.85
CA VAL A 30 7.47 9.02 0.97
C VAL A 30 8.25 9.12 -0.34
N GLN A 31 7.57 8.96 -1.48
CA GLN A 31 8.20 9.05 -2.81
C GLN A 31 8.81 10.42 -3.12
N GLU A 32 8.48 11.48 -2.36
CA GLU A 32 9.15 12.78 -2.51
C GLU A 32 10.55 12.80 -1.88
N LEU A 33 10.81 11.94 -0.90
CA LEU A 33 12.09 11.82 -0.20
C LEU A 33 12.91 10.62 -0.72
N ALA A 34 12.24 9.52 -1.04
CA ALA A 34 12.86 8.27 -1.46
C ALA A 34 12.13 7.70 -2.70
N PRO A 35 12.41 8.22 -3.90
CA PRO A 35 11.72 7.82 -5.13
C PRO A 35 12.02 6.38 -5.56
N ASP A 36 13.13 5.79 -5.08
CA ASP A 36 13.53 4.42 -5.43
C ASP A 36 12.70 3.36 -4.70
N ILE A 37 12.10 3.70 -3.56
CA ILE A 37 11.21 2.81 -2.80
C ILE A 37 9.99 2.44 -3.65
N GLN A 38 9.79 1.14 -3.84
CA GLN A 38 8.61 0.63 -4.52
C GLN A 38 7.42 0.60 -3.57
N VAL A 39 6.22 0.86 -4.10
CA VAL A 39 5.00 0.94 -3.30
C VAL A 39 3.87 0.20 -4.00
N GLU A 40 3.30 -0.76 -3.28
CA GLU A 40 2.12 -1.51 -3.68
C GLU A 40 1.18 -1.59 -2.48
N LEU A 41 0.47 -0.49 -2.20
CA LEU A 41 -0.43 -0.43 -1.04
C LEU A 41 -1.55 -1.47 -1.20
N ARG A 42 -1.48 -2.55 -0.42
CA ARG A 42 -2.39 -3.71 -0.54
C ARG A 42 -3.84 -3.35 -0.22
N TYR A 43 -4.03 -2.35 0.62
CA TYR A 43 -5.35 -1.84 0.99
C TYR A 43 -5.92 -0.81 0.00
N TYR A 44 -5.12 -0.33 -0.96
CA TYR A 44 -5.63 0.42 -2.12
C TYR A 44 -6.14 -0.50 -3.24
N SER A 45 -5.63 -1.72 -3.34
CA SER A 45 -6.11 -2.72 -4.29
C SER A 45 -7.12 -3.67 -3.63
N SER A 46 -7.70 -4.59 -4.40
CA SER A 46 -8.52 -5.70 -3.89
C SER A 46 -7.69 -6.92 -3.48
N HIS A 47 -6.36 -6.89 -3.63
CA HIS A 47 -5.47 -7.97 -3.22
C HIS A 47 -5.06 -7.79 -1.75
N ASN A 48 -6.00 -8.08 -0.86
CA ASN A 48 -5.82 -8.11 0.59
C ASN A 48 -6.84 -9.09 1.20
N PHE A 49 -6.77 -9.33 2.52
CA PHE A 49 -7.62 -10.31 3.20
C PHE A 49 -9.12 -10.00 3.19
N VAL A 50 -9.53 -8.76 2.90
CA VAL A 50 -10.94 -8.36 2.72
C VAL A 50 -11.41 -8.63 1.29
N GLY A 51 -10.53 -8.50 0.30
CA GLY A 51 -10.88 -8.68 -1.11
C GLY A 51 -11.48 -7.44 -1.79
N ASP A 52 -11.44 -6.28 -1.14
CA ASP A 52 -11.92 -5.00 -1.66
C ASP A 52 -10.96 -3.86 -1.29
N THR A 53 -11.11 -2.71 -1.93
CA THR A 53 -10.40 -1.48 -1.58
C THR A 53 -10.85 -1.00 -0.21
N ILE A 54 -9.90 -0.76 0.68
CA ILE A 54 -10.20 -0.43 2.07
C ILE A 54 -10.55 1.05 2.20
N ALA A 55 -11.61 1.35 2.95
CA ALA A 55 -12.03 2.71 3.23
C ALA A 55 -10.85 3.59 3.68
N GLY A 56 -10.61 4.69 2.97
CA GLY A 56 -9.53 5.64 3.26
C GLY A 56 -8.30 5.51 2.37
N TYR A 57 -8.07 4.36 1.74
CA TYR A 57 -7.04 4.19 0.72
C TYR A 57 -7.61 4.64 -0.63
N LYS A 58 -7.28 5.88 -1.02
CA LYS A 58 -7.83 6.51 -2.24
C LYS A 58 -6.86 6.52 -3.43
N SER A 59 -5.60 6.20 -3.19
CA SER A 59 -4.53 6.18 -4.20
C SER A 59 -3.37 5.32 -3.70
N ASN A 60 -2.56 4.81 -4.62
CA ASN A 60 -1.29 4.13 -4.30
C ASN A 60 -0.17 5.14 -3.94
N LYS A 61 -0.39 5.96 -2.91
CA LYS A 61 0.55 6.99 -2.44
C LYS A 61 0.91 6.71 -0.97
N LEU A 62 2.19 6.44 -0.71
CA LEU A 62 2.66 6.08 0.62
C LEU A 62 2.81 7.34 1.46
N ILE A 63 2.11 7.38 2.58
CA ILE A 63 2.13 8.49 3.53
C ILE A 63 2.74 8.00 4.84
N LEU A 64 3.70 8.75 5.37
CA LEU A 64 4.29 8.54 6.68
C LEU A 64 4.47 9.90 7.39
N THR A 65 4.72 9.85 8.70
CA THR A 65 5.31 11.00 9.39
C THR A 65 6.69 11.30 8.80
N GLU A 66 7.08 12.57 8.73
CA GLU A 66 8.36 13.00 8.16
C GLU A 66 9.56 12.23 8.75
N ALA A 67 9.63 12.09 10.07
CA ALA A 67 10.71 11.36 10.74
C ALA A 67 10.77 9.88 10.32
N ALA A 68 9.62 9.22 10.16
CA ALA A 68 9.57 7.83 9.70
C ALA A 68 9.93 7.70 8.22
N ALA A 69 9.52 8.65 7.38
CA ALA A 69 9.89 8.69 5.96
C ALA A 69 11.41 8.87 5.78
N GLN A 70 12.03 9.73 6.58
CA GLN A 70 13.48 9.93 6.58
C GLN A 70 14.23 8.66 7.03
N ALA A 71 13.77 8.02 8.10
CA ALA A 71 14.36 6.77 8.57
C ALA A 71 14.23 5.63 7.55
N LEU A 72 13.06 5.52 6.90
CA LEU A 72 12.82 4.54 5.86
C LEU A 72 13.71 4.80 4.62
N ALA A 73 13.88 6.06 4.24
CA ALA A 73 14.78 6.46 3.15
C ALA A 73 16.23 6.02 3.43
N GLN A 74 16.75 6.32 4.62
CA GLN A 74 18.11 5.93 5.03
C GLN A 74 18.30 4.41 5.01
N ALA A 75 17.31 3.66 5.52
CA ALA A 75 17.36 2.21 5.48
C ALA A 75 17.31 1.67 4.03
N ASN A 76 16.57 2.33 3.14
CA ASN A 76 16.54 1.97 1.73
C ASN A 76 17.89 2.22 1.05
N ASP A 77 18.56 3.33 1.36
CA ASP A 77 19.88 3.66 0.82
C ASP A 77 20.91 2.55 1.13
N GLU A 78 20.83 1.94 2.31
CA GLU A 78 21.69 0.79 2.67
C GLU A 78 21.39 -0.46 1.84
N LEU A 79 20.14 -0.69 1.44
CA LEU A 79 19.76 -1.80 0.56
C LEU A 79 20.20 -1.56 -0.88
N LEU A 80 20.15 -0.32 -1.36
CA LEU A 80 20.59 0.02 -2.71
C LEU A 80 22.07 -0.34 -2.94
N LEU A 81 22.91 -0.26 -1.91
CA LEU A 81 24.32 -0.71 -1.96
C LEU A 81 24.47 -2.21 -2.25
N GLN A 82 23.42 -2.99 -2.01
CA GLN A 82 23.37 -4.44 -2.21
C GLN A 82 22.53 -4.84 -3.44
N ASN A 83 22.22 -3.89 -4.32
CA ASN A 83 21.32 -4.08 -5.45
C ASN A 83 19.94 -4.58 -5.00
N LYS A 84 19.40 -3.99 -3.93
CA LYS A 84 18.10 -4.31 -3.34
C LYS A 84 17.33 -3.02 -3.04
N CYS A 85 16.03 -3.13 -2.89
CA CYS A 85 15.17 -2.00 -2.52
C CYS A 85 14.03 -2.47 -1.60
N PHE A 86 13.38 -1.56 -0.90
CA PHE A 86 12.12 -1.86 -0.23
C PHE A 86 10.92 -1.83 -1.19
N LEU A 87 9.99 -2.75 -0.96
CA LEU A 87 8.63 -2.71 -1.45
C LEU A 87 7.68 -2.57 -0.26
N VAL A 88 6.95 -1.46 -0.22
CA VAL A 88 6.04 -1.12 0.90
C VAL A 88 4.60 -1.52 0.57
N TYR A 89 3.98 -2.27 1.49
CA TYR A 89 2.61 -2.75 1.40
C TYR A 89 1.62 -1.93 2.24
N ASP A 90 2.07 -1.31 3.33
CA ASP A 90 1.27 -0.36 4.09
C ASP A 90 2.12 0.68 4.85
N GLY A 91 1.52 1.84 5.12
CA GLY A 91 2.11 2.95 5.89
C GLY A 91 1.06 3.58 6.79
N TYR A 92 0.79 4.89 6.65
CA TYR A 92 -0.31 5.51 7.37
C TYR A 92 -1.66 4.88 7.02
N ARG A 93 -2.31 4.30 8.04
CA ARG A 93 -3.64 3.68 7.95
C ARG A 93 -4.67 4.53 8.71
N PRO A 94 -5.60 5.22 8.03
CA PRO A 94 -6.60 6.02 8.73
C PRO A 94 -7.53 5.13 9.56
N GLN A 95 -8.04 5.63 10.69
CA GLN A 95 -8.95 4.86 11.56
C GLN A 95 -10.17 4.28 10.82
N ARG A 96 -10.64 4.94 9.75
CA ARG A 96 -11.74 4.44 8.93
C ARG A 96 -11.42 3.11 8.21
N ALA A 97 -10.14 2.84 7.93
CA ALA A 97 -9.70 1.56 7.37
C ALA A 97 -9.80 0.45 8.43
N VAL A 98 -9.36 0.74 9.66
CA VAL A 98 -9.52 -0.17 10.81
C VAL A 98 -11.00 -0.47 11.07
N ASN A 99 -11.86 0.56 11.00
CA ASN A 99 -13.30 0.36 11.12
C ASN A 99 -13.85 -0.53 10.00
N HIS A 100 -13.34 -0.40 8.77
CA HIS A 100 -13.72 -1.29 7.66
C HIS A 100 -13.35 -2.74 7.95
N PHE A 101 -12.14 -3.01 8.48
CA PHE A 101 -11.75 -4.36 8.92
C PHE A 101 -12.69 -4.90 10.00
N ILE A 102 -13.08 -4.07 10.96
CA ILE A 102 -14.02 -4.44 12.02
C ILE A 102 -15.40 -4.78 11.44
N GLU A 103 -15.92 -3.98 10.51
CA GLU A 103 -17.22 -4.27 9.88
C GLU A 103 -17.16 -5.56 9.04
N TRP A 104 -16.11 -5.74 8.24
CA TRP A 104 -15.88 -6.97 7.47
C TRP A 104 -15.82 -8.21 8.38
N ALA A 105 -15.21 -8.09 9.56
CA ALA A 105 -15.07 -9.19 10.49
C ALA A 105 -16.39 -9.64 11.12
N LYS A 106 -17.42 -8.78 11.15
CA LYS A 106 -18.75 -9.13 11.66
C LYS A 106 -19.51 -10.04 10.70
N ASP A 107 -19.23 -9.97 9.40
CA ASP A 107 -19.79 -10.91 8.43
C ASP A 107 -18.93 -12.17 8.37
N LEU A 108 -19.30 -13.17 9.18
CA LEU A 108 -18.54 -14.43 9.24
C LEU A 108 -18.65 -15.28 7.96
N ASN A 109 -19.58 -14.97 7.05
CA ASN A 109 -19.75 -15.71 5.79
C ASN A 109 -18.88 -15.17 4.67
N ASP A 110 -18.38 -13.94 4.78
CA ASP A 110 -17.42 -13.39 3.84
C ASP A 110 -16.03 -13.99 4.05
N THR A 111 -15.82 -15.16 3.45
CA THR A 111 -14.56 -15.92 3.50
C THR A 111 -13.90 -16.03 2.12
N ILE A 112 -14.19 -15.09 1.21
CA ILE A 112 -13.73 -15.12 -0.19
C ILE A 112 -12.19 -15.27 -0.26
N LYS A 113 -11.49 -14.62 0.68
CA LYS A 113 -10.03 -14.56 0.76
C LYS A 113 -9.41 -15.53 1.76
N LYS A 114 -10.20 -16.38 2.41
CA LYS A 114 -9.73 -17.31 3.45
C LYS A 114 -8.60 -18.21 2.99
N ALA A 115 -8.75 -18.85 1.83
CA ALA A 115 -7.77 -19.83 1.34
C ALA A 115 -6.37 -19.23 1.14
N GLU A 116 -6.29 -17.93 0.88
CA GLU A 116 -5.03 -17.22 0.61
C GLU A 116 -4.44 -16.62 1.90
N PHE A 117 -5.25 -15.90 2.68
CA PHE A 117 -4.74 -15.08 3.79
C PHE A 117 -4.88 -15.71 5.17
N TYR A 118 -5.86 -16.60 5.39
CA TYR A 118 -6.11 -17.21 6.71
C TYR A 118 -6.62 -18.65 6.57
N PRO A 119 -5.90 -19.53 5.85
CA PRO A 119 -6.41 -20.86 5.46
C PRO A 119 -6.72 -21.75 6.67
N TYR A 120 -5.98 -21.57 7.76
CA TYR A 120 -6.04 -22.42 8.96
C TYR A 120 -6.69 -21.73 10.16
N VAL A 121 -7.14 -20.49 10.00
CA VAL A 121 -7.73 -19.69 11.09
C VAL A 121 -9.20 -19.44 10.81
N ASP A 122 -10.04 -19.66 11.82
CA ASP A 122 -11.45 -19.29 11.74
C ASP A 122 -11.58 -17.76 11.78
N LYS A 123 -12.41 -17.20 10.88
CA LYS A 123 -12.56 -15.74 10.74
C LYS A 123 -12.92 -15.04 12.06
N LYS A 124 -13.75 -15.69 12.89
CA LYS A 124 -14.14 -15.20 14.23
C LYS A 124 -12.95 -15.01 15.19
N ASP A 125 -11.85 -15.72 14.95
CA ASP A 125 -10.67 -15.74 15.82
C ASP A 125 -9.60 -14.74 15.36
N LEU A 126 -9.70 -14.13 14.17
CA LEU A 126 -8.68 -13.21 13.63
C LEU A 126 -8.34 -12.02 14.56
N PHE A 127 -9.33 -11.51 15.31
CA PHE A 127 -9.11 -10.44 16.29
C PHE A 127 -8.59 -10.97 17.63
N LYS A 128 -9.01 -12.18 17.99
CA LYS A 128 -8.61 -12.83 19.26
C LYS A 128 -7.15 -13.28 19.20
N GLU A 129 -6.71 -13.76 18.04
CA GLU A 129 -5.33 -14.15 17.75
C GLU A 129 -4.46 -12.94 17.33
N GLU A 130 -4.96 -11.72 17.51
CA GLU A 130 -4.24 -10.45 17.32
C GLU A 130 -3.71 -10.17 15.89
N TYR A 131 -4.13 -10.94 14.88
CA TYR A 131 -3.83 -10.65 13.47
C TYR A 131 -4.44 -9.33 13.00
N ILE A 132 -5.60 -8.94 13.55
CA ILE A 132 -6.23 -7.65 13.28
C ILE A 132 -6.39 -6.86 14.58
N ALA A 133 -5.74 -5.70 14.65
CA ALA A 133 -5.85 -4.79 15.79
C ALA A 133 -7.04 -3.82 15.65
N THR A 134 -7.82 -3.65 16.71
CA THR A 134 -8.90 -2.63 16.79
C THR A 134 -8.36 -1.20 16.90
N ARG A 135 -7.08 -1.06 17.28
CA ARG A 135 -6.31 0.18 17.26
C ARG A 135 -4.95 -0.11 16.63
N SER A 136 -4.68 0.44 15.46
CA SER A 136 -3.46 0.15 14.71
C SER A 136 -2.37 1.18 14.99
N GLY A 137 -1.12 0.72 15.15
CA GLY A 137 0.07 1.58 15.19
C GLY A 137 0.21 2.44 13.91
N HIS A 138 -0.22 1.90 12.77
CA HIS A 138 -0.24 2.60 11.48
C HIS A 138 -1.06 3.89 11.50
N SER A 139 -2.08 4.02 12.36
CA SER A 139 -2.86 5.25 12.48
C SER A 139 -2.07 6.42 13.09
N LYS A 140 -0.89 6.16 13.66
CA LYS A 140 0.05 7.20 14.10
C LYS A 140 1.00 7.67 12.97
N GLY A 141 1.08 6.92 11.86
CA GLY A 141 1.88 7.30 10.69
C GLY A 141 3.37 6.94 10.73
N SER A 142 3.84 6.24 11.76
CA SER A 142 5.25 5.83 11.91
C SER A 142 5.42 4.31 11.96
N THR A 143 4.50 3.58 11.31
CA THR A 143 4.56 2.11 11.14
C THR A 143 4.48 1.82 9.66
N VAL A 144 5.26 0.85 9.20
CA VAL A 144 5.37 0.45 7.80
C VAL A 144 5.40 -1.07 7.72
N ASP A 145 4.64 -1.63 6.78
CA ASP A 145 4.73 -3.03 6.40
C ASP A 145 5.43 -3.12 5.05
N LEU A 146 6.50 -3.90 4.97
CA LEU A 146 7.37 -3.94 3.79
C LEU A 146 8.01 -5.31 3.59
N THR A 147 8.55 -5.49 2.41
CA THR A 147 9.52 -6.56 2.09
C THR A 147 10.72 -5.95 1.38
N ILE A 148 11.74 -6.76 1.13
CA ILE A 148 12.89 -6.42 0.31
C ILE A 148 12.69 -7.04 -1.07
N ILE A 149 12.99 -6.31 -2.12
CA ILE A 149 13.00 -6.78 -3.50
C ILE A 149 14.43 -6.78 -4.06
N ASP A 150 14.67 -7.65 -5.02
CA ASP A 150 15.84 -7.58 -5.88
C ASP A 150 15.79 -6.33 -6.78
N GLY A 151 16.91 -5.61 -6.87
CA GLY A 151 17.00 -4.34 -7.60
C GLY A 151 16.97 -4.47 -9.12
N GLU A 152 17.24 -5.66 -9.67
CA GLU A 152 17.17 -5.93 -11.11
C GLU A 152 15.80 -6.47 -11.51
N THR A 153 15.29 -7.47 -10.78
CA THR A 153 14.06 -8.17 -11.16
C THR A 153 12.80 -7.56 -10.55
N ASN A 154 12.92 -6.75 -9.50
CA ASN A 154 11.84 -6.31 -8.61
C ASN A 154 11.07 -7.47 -7.95
N GLU A 155 11.64 -8.68 -7.95
CA GLU A 155 11.02 -9.82 -7.27
C GLU A 155 11.23 -9.69 -5.75
N PRO A 156 10.16 -9.87 -4.94
CA PRO A 156 10.29 -9.95 -3.49
C PRO A 156 11.17 -11.11 -3.07
N LEU A 157 12.04 -10.87 -2.09
CA LEU A 157 12.76 -11.93 -1.40
C LEU A 157 11.78 -12.83 -0.64
N ASP A 158 12.12 -14.10 -0.54
CA ASP A 158 11.35 -15.07 0.24
C ASP A 158 11.48 -14.78 1.74
N MET A 159 10.39 -14.28 2.33
CA MET A 159 10.26 -14.00 3.76
C MET A 159 9.56 -15.14 4.52
N GLY A 160 9.34 -16.29 3.88
CA GLY A 160 8.64 -17.46 4.42
C GLY A 160 7.11 -17.40 4.32
N SER A 161 6.50 -16.21 4.38
CA SER A 161 5.07 -16.02 4.11
C SER A 161 4.77 -14.75 3.34
N PRO A 162 3.64 -14.69 2.61
CA PRO A 162 3.18 -13.46 2.00
C PRO A 162 2.72 -12.45 3.07
N PHE A 163 2.54 -11.20 2.63
CA PHE A 163 1.95 -10.13 3.43
C PHE A 163 0.53 -10.50 3.89
N ASP A 164 0.17 -10.13 5.12
CA ASP A 164 -1.11 -10.44 5.77
C ASP A 164 -1.46 -11.94 5.83
N PHE A 165 -0.44 -12.82 5.85
CA PHE A 165 -0.65 -14.24 6.11
C PHE A 165 -0.93 -14.50 7.60
N PHE A 166 -2.19 -14.75 7.93
CA PHE A 166 -2.67 -14.96 9.29
C PHE A 166 -2.72 -16.45 9.63
N ALA A 167 -1.55 -17.05 9.83
CA ALA A 167 -1.40 -18.39 10.40
C ALA A 167 -0.02 -18.55 11.06
N VAL A 168 0.08 -19.55 11.93
CA VAL A 168 1.37 -20.00 12.47
C VAL A 168 1.98 -20.98 11.47
N GLN A 169 3.25 -20.76 11.12
CA GLN A 169 4.06 -21.72 10.36
C GLN A 169 4.67 -22.76 11.28
#